data_AF-X1BLC0-F1
#
_entry.id   AF-X1BLC0-F1
#
_cell.length_a   1.000
_cell.length_b   1.000
_cell.length_c   1.000
_cell.angle_alpha   90.00
_cell.angle_beta   90.00
_cell.angle_gamma   90.00
#
_symmetry.space_group_name_H-M   'P 1'
#
loop_
_entity.id
_entity.type
_entity.pdbx_description
1 polymer ?
#
loop_
_entity_poly.entity_id
_entity_poly.type
_entity_poly.pdbx_seq_one_letter_code
_entity_poly.pdbx_strand_id
1 'polypeptide(L)' 'MDILNDKEIREIRKSVVNFLEYYGMYYASIGIQKYVDIFLQEMQKGLIDAESSLKMFPTFIQLRREMPKN' A
#
# COMPACT_ATOMS: atom_id res chain seq x y z
N MET A 1 14.45 26.15 24.48
CA MET A 1 13.66 25.08 23.84
C MET A 1 12.52 24.82 24.79
N ASP A 2 11.32 25.28 24.45
CA ASP A 2 10.15 25.05 25.32
C ASP A 2 9.77 23.57 25.24
N ILE A 3 9.71 22.93 26.40
CA ILE A 3 9.30 21.54 26.50
C ILE A 3 7.77 21.53 26.48
N LEU A 4 7.20 20.95 25.43
CA LEU A 4 5.75 20.76 25.32
C LEU A 4 5.25 19.85 26.44
N ASN A 5 4.09 20.19 27.00
CA ASN A 5 3.43 19.33 27.99
C ASN A 5 2.63 18.19 27.33
N ASP A 6 2.24 17.18 28.11
CA ASP A 6 1.55 15.99 27.62
C ASP A 6 0.23 16.30 26.89
N LYS A 7 -0.48 17.36 27.32
CA LYS A 7 -1.73 17.79 26.69
C LYS A 7 -1.46 18.34 25.29
N GLU A 8 -0.45 19.18 25.13
CA GLU A 8 -0.05 19.75 23.83
C GLU A 8 0.39 18.66 22.86
N ILE A 9 1.20 17.70 23.31
CA ILE A 9 1.62 16.54 22.50
C ILE A 9 0.41 15.74 22.01
N ARG A 10 -0.59 15.53 22.87
CA ARG A 10 -1.80 14.80 22.51
C ARG A 10 -2.63 15.53 21.45
N GLU A 11 -2.80 16.84 21.57
CA GLU A 11 -3.53 17.64 20.57
C GLU A 11 -2.81 17.67 19.22
N ILE A 12 -1.47 17.78 19.22
CA ILE A 12 -0.67 17.68 17.99
C ILE A 12 -0.88 16.32 17.32
N ARG A 13 -0.79 15.22 18.09
CA ARG A 13 -1.03 13.87 17.54
C ARG A 13 -2.42 13.73 16.94
N LYS A 14 -3.44 14.25 17.62
CA LYS A 14 -4.82 14.23 17.11
C LYS A 14 -4.94 15.02 15.81
N SER A 15 -4.33 16.20 15.73
CA SER A 15 -4.32 17.01 14.50
C SER A 15 -3.62 16.29 13.35
N VAL A 16 -2.49 15.62 13.63
CA VAL A 16 -1.75 14.84 12.62
C VAL A 16 -2.59 13.65 12.14
N VAL A 17 -3.24 12.92 13.05
CA VAL A 17 -4.12 11.79 12.69
C VAL A 17 -5.26 12.29 11.81
N ASN A 18 -5.97 13.35 12.21
CA ASN A 18 -7.06 13.92 11.42
C ASN A 18 -6.60 14.36 10.02
N PHE A 19 -5.43 14.99 9.92
CA PHE A 19 -4.83 15.38 8.65
C PHE A 19 -4.56 14.14 7.77
N LEU A 20 -3.93 13.12 8.34
CA LEU A 20 -3.62 11.89 7.60
C LEU A 20 -4.89 11.13 7.18
N GLU A 21 -5.91 11.08 8.03
CA GLU A 21 -7.21 10.47 7.71
C GLU A 21 -7.91 11.21 6.57
N TYR A 22 -7.94 12.55 6.62
CA TYR A 22 -8.56 13.38 5.59
C TYR A 22 -7.99 13.12 4.19
N TYR A 23 -6.67 12.89 4.09
CA TYR A 23 -6.01 12.57 2.83
C TYR A 23 -5.91 11.06 2.54
N GLY A 24 -6.50 10.20 3.37
CA GLY A 24 -6.43 8.74 3.20
C GLY A 24 -5.03 8.14 3.40
N MET A 25 -4.15 8.84 4.11
CA MET A 25 -2.77 8.45 4.38
C MET A 25 -2.56 7.83 5.78
N TYR A 26 -3.59 7.82 6.64
CA TYR A 26 -3.47 7.24 7.97
C TYR A 26 -3.47 5.71 7.90
N TYR A 27 -2.31 5.08 8.09
CA TYR A 27 -2.09 3.65 7.85
C TYR A 27 -3.10 2.73 8.55
N ALA A 28 -3.53 3.06 9.77
CA ALA A 28 -4.45 2.23 10.54
C ALA A 28 -5.88 2.23 9.95
N SER A 29 -6.22 3.27 9.19
CA SER A 29 -7.49 3.33 8.44
C SER A 29 -7.42 2.63 7.08
N ILE A 30 -6.22 2.31 6.59
CA ILE A 30 -6.03 1.64 5.31
C ILE A 30 -6.29 0.14 5.49
N GLY A 31 -7.37 -0.36 4.87
CA GLY A 31 -7.66 -1.78 4.79
C GLY A 31 -6.68 -2.51 3.88
N ILE A 32 -5.44 -2.74 4.34
CA ILE A 32 -4.34 -3.27 3.50
C ILE A 32 -4.73 -4.56 2.79
N GLN A 33 -5.40 -5.48 3.49
CA GLN A 33 -5.82 -6.76 2.91
C GLN A 33 -6.73 -6.56 1.70
N LYS A 34 -7.73 -5.67 1.82
CA LYS A 34 -8.62 -5.33 0.71
C LYS A 34 -7.86 -4.82 -0.51
N TYR A 35 -6.90 -3.92 -0.32
CA TYR A 35 -6.14 -3.37 -1.44
C TYR A 35 -5.18 -4.39 -2.06
N VAL A 36 -4.60 -5.28 -1.25
CA VAL A 36 -3.81 -6.42 -1.75
C VAL A 36 -4.68 -7.35 -2.58
N ASP A 37 -5.89 -7.67 -2.12
CA ASP A 37 -6.82 -8.54 -2.85
C ASP A 37 -7.22 -7.92 -4.20
N ILE A 38 -7.55 -6.62 -4.22
CA ILE A 38 -7.84 -5.88 -5.46
C ILE A 38 -6.63 -5.91 -6.41
N PHE A 39 -5.43 -5.66 -5.89
CA PHE A 39 -4.20 -5.66 -6.68
C PHE A 39 -3.94 -7.03 -7.32
N LEU A 40 -4.06 -8.12 -6.56
CA LEU A 40 -3.88 -9.48 -7.06
C LEU A 40 -4.92 -9.87 -8.12
N GLN A 41 -6.18 -9.43 -7.96
CA GLN A 41 -7.22 -9.64 -8.96
C GLN A 41 -6.89 -8.93 -10.29
N GLU A 42 -6.45 -7.67 -10.23
CA GLU A 42 -6.07 -6.91 -11.43
C GLU A 42 -4.82 -7.50 -12.11
N MET A 43 -3.85 -7.98 -11.33
CA MET A 43 -2.72 -8.74 -11.88
C MET A 43 -3.20 -10.00 -12.62
N GLN A 44 -4.08 -10.79 -12.01
CA GLN A 44 -4.59 -12.01 -12.63
C GLN A 44 -5.32 -11.71 -13.94
N LYS A 45 -6.15 -10.66 -13.98
CA LYS A 45 -6.80 -10.19 -15.22
C LYS A 45 -5.78 -9.80 -16.28
N GLY A 46 -4.74 -9.06 -15.90
CA GLY A 46 -3.67 -8.66 -16.81
C GLY A 46 -2.89 -9.84 -17.39
N LEU A 47 -2.78 -10.96 -16.67
CA LEU A 47 -2.11 -12.17 -17.15
C LEU A 47 -2.95 -12.99 -18.14
N ILE A 48 -4.28 -12.90 -18.06
CA ILE A 48 -5.21 -13.66 -18.93
C ILE A 48 -5.73 -12.83 -20.12
N ASP A 49 -5.11 -11.68 -20.39
CA ASP A 49 -5.48 -10.76 -21.48
C ASP A 49 -6.93 -10.25 -21.38
N ALA A 50 -7.46 -10.15 -20.16
CA ALA A 50 -8.73 -9.48 -19.88
C ALA A 50 -8.51 -7.97 -19.72
N GLU A 51 -9.57 -7.15 -19.87
CA GLU A 51 -9.47 -5.73 -19.53
C GLU A 51 -9.05 -5.58 -18.06
N SER A 52 -7.88 -4.96 -17.86
CA SER A 52 -7.26 -4.73 -16.57
C SER A 52 -6.59 -3.37 -16.52
N SER A 53 -6.60 -2.75 -15.35
CA SER A 53 -5.78 -1.59 -15.06
C SER A 53 -4.27 -1.90 -15.06
N LEU A 54 -3.89 -3.17 -14.87
CA LEU A 54 -2.52 -3.67 -14.86
C LEU A 54 -2.21 -4.53 -16.10
N LYS A 55 -1.37 -4.01 -17.01
CA LYS A 55 -1.13 -4.62 -18.34
C LYS A 55 -0.08 -5.74 -18.40
N MET A 56 0.34 -6.30 -17.26
CA MET A 56 1.25 -7.47 -17.07
C MET A 56 2.15 -7.86 -18.26
N PHE A 57 2.96 -6.92 -18.76
CA PHE A 57 3.73 -7.14 -19.99
C PHE A 57 4.86 -8.16 -19.79
N PRO A 58 5.04 -9.11 -20.73
CA PRO A 58 6.17 -10.01 -20.69
C PRO A 58 7.47 -9.24 -20.93
N THR A 59 8.46 -9.45 -20.05
CA THR A 59 9.77 -8.79 -20.17
C THR A 59 10.73 -9.57 -21.07
N PHE A 60 10.41 -10.84 -21.39
CA PHE A 60 11.29 -11.80 -22.08
C PHE A 60 12.67 -11.99 -21.41
N ILE A 61 12.85 -11.47 -20.20
CA ILE A 61 14.03 -11.69 -19.37
C ILE A 61 13.83 -13.02 -18.64
N GLN A 62 14.67 -14.00 -18.96
CA GLN A 62 14.69 -15.28 -18.29
C GLN A 62 15.64 -15.22 -17.07
N LEU A 63 15.18 -15.72 -15.92
CA LEU A 63 16.06 -15.96 -14.79
C LEU A 63 16.93 -17.19 -15.08
N ARG A 64 18.26 -16.99 -15.17
CA ARG A 64 19.25 -18.09 -15.30
C ARG A 64 19.51 -18.87 -14.00
N ARG A 65 18.85 -18.51 -12.89
CA ARG A 65 19.03 -19.16 -11.59
C ARG A 65 17.78 -19.93 -11.23
N GLU A 66 17.97 -21.20 -10.86
CA GLU A 66 16.94 -21.99 -10.20
C GLU A 66 16.44 -21.21 -8.98
N MET A 67 15.12 -21.00 -8.90
CA MET A 67 14.50 -20.42 -7.72
C MET A 67 14.81 -21.33 -6.52
N PRO A 68 15.24 -20.77 -5.36
CA PRO A 68 15.37 -21.55 -4.15
C PRO A 68 14.01 -22.21 -3.86
N LYS A 69 14.01 -23.54 -3.77
CA LYS A 69 12.83 -24.29 -3.33
C LYS A 69 12.79 -24.21 -1.80
N ASN A 70 11.66 -23.77 -1.26
CA ASN A 70 11.35 -23.88 0.17
C ASN A 70 10.96 -25.33 0.51
#